data_AF-A0AAN0MB47-F1
#
_entry.id   AF-A0AAN0MB47-F1
#
_cell.length_a   1.000
_cell.length_b   1.000
_cell.length_c   1.000
_cell.angle_alpha   90.00
_cell.angle_beta   90.00
_cell.angle_gamma   90.00
#
_symmetry.space_group_name_H-M   'P 1'
#
loop_
_entity.id
_entity.type
_entity.pdbx_description
1 polymer ?
#
loop_
_entity_poly.entity_id
_entity_poly.type
_entity_poly.pdbx_seq_one_letter_code
_entity_poly.pdbx_strand_id
1 'polypeptide(L)' 'MTLDAALLDAHARNDRRALVTLYAQAADAAPDLDASCFFLTQAYIFALEQAHEATGALHDRLQRHGRL' A
#
# COMPACT_ATOMS: atom_id res chain seq x y z
N MET A 1 -4.01 -8.96 16.27
CA MET A 1 -4.86 -8.71 15.10
C MET A 1 -4.02 -8.95 13.86
N THR A 2 -4.53 -9.64 12.84
CA THR A 2 -3.77 -9.90 11.60
C THR A 2 -3.75 -8.66 10.71
N LEU A 3 -2.81 -8.60 9.76
CA LEU A 3 -2.75 -7.50 8.80
C LEU A 3 -4.02 -7.40 7.93
N ASP A 4 -4.57 -8.53 7.49
CA ASP A 4 -5.86 -8.60 6.82
C ASP A 4 -6.99 -7.97 7.63
N ALA A 5 -7.08 -8.30 8.92
CA ALA A 5 -8.10 -7.72 9.79
C ALA A 5 -7.93 -6.20 9.94
N ALA A 6 -6.68 -5.70 9.98
CA ALA A 6 -6.40 -4.27 10.04
C ALA A 6 -6.76 -3.55 8.73
N LEU A 7 -6.51 -4.18 7.57
CA LEU A 7 -6.95 -3.65 6.28
C LEU A 7 -8.47 -3.55 6.19
N LEU A 8 -9.19 -4.60 6.62
CA LEU A 8 -10.66 -4.61 6.60
C LEU A 8 -11.24 -3.55 7.55
N ASP A 9 -10.69 -3.39 8.75
CA ASP A 9 -11.11 -2.35 9.69
C ASP A 9 -10.84 -0.93 9.14
N ALA A 10 -9.66 -0.69 8.58
CA ALA A 10 -9.32 0.61 8.00
C ALA A 10 -10.26 0.96 6.83
N HIS A 11 -10.62 -0.01 5.98
CA HIS A 11 -11.65 0.17 4.96
C HIS A 11 -13.02 0.49 5.55
N ALA A 12 -13.47 -0.26 6.56
CA ALA A 12 -14.75 -0.03 7.23
C ALA A 12 -14.84 1.39 7.82
N ARG A 13 -13.72 1.91 8.33
CA ARG A 13 -13.61 3.27 8.89
C ARG A 13 -13.30 4.35 7.85
N ASN A 14 -13.16 4.01 6.56
CA ASN A 14 -12.67 4.92 5.50
C ASN A 14 -11.33 5.60 5.85
N ASP A 15 -10.48 4.92 6.60
CA ASP A 15 -9.20 5.43 7.10
C ASP A 15 -8.12 5.32 6.01
N ARG A 16 -8.26 6.15 4.97
CA ARG A 16 -7.37 6.14 3.80
C ARG A 16 -5.92 6.41 4.15
N ARG A 17 -5.64 7.18 5.21
CA ARG A 17 -4.26 7.37 5.67
C ARG A 17 -3.68 6.09 6.26
N ALA A 18 -4.43 5.37 7.10
CA ALA A 18 -3.98 4.06 7.60
C ALA A 18 -3.78 3.05 6.47
N LEU A 19 -4.65 3.06 5.44
CA LEU A 19 -4.53 2.17 4.29
C LEU A 19 -3.20 2.31 3.55
N VAL A 20 -2.62 3.51 3.45
CA VAL A 20 -1.28 3.71 2.85
C VAL A 20 -0.24 2.84 3.56
N THR A 21 -0.17 2.92 4.88
CA THR A 21 0.80 2.18 5.69
C THR A 21 0.53 0.68 5.67
N LEU A 22 -0.73 0.27 5.82
CA LEU A 22 -1.12 -1.13 5.89
C LEU A 22 -0.87 -1.87 4.57
N TYR A 23 -1.16 -1.24 3.43
CA TYR A 23 -0.85 -1.82 2.13
C TYR A 23 0.66 -1.88 1.86
N ALA A 24 1.44 -0.89 2.31
CA ALA A 24 2.90 -0.97 2.21
C ALA A 24 3.46 -2.15 3.03
N GLN A 25 2.94 -2.37 4.24
CA GLN A 25 3.30 -3.54 5.06
C GLN A 25 2.89 -4.87 4.40
N ALA A 26 1.72 -4.90 3.76
CA ALA A 26 1.27 -6.09 3.03
C ALA A 26 2.17 -6.40 1.84
N ALA A 27 2.66 -5.37 1.16
CA ALA A 27 3.63 -5.54 0.08
C ALA A 27 4.96 -6.10 0.58
N ASP A 28 5.43 -5.67 1.76
CA ASP A 28 6.68 -6.16 2.35
C ASP A 28 6.57 -7.61 2.83
N ALA A 29 5.37 -8.05 3.22
CA ALA A 29 5.08 -9.41 3.68
C ALA A 29 4.59 -10.35 2.55
N ALA A 30 4.46 -9.86 1.32
CA ALA A 30 3.91 -10.62 0.21
C ALA A 30 4.79 -11.81 -0.17
N PRO A 31 4.20 -12.95 -0.55
CA PRO A 31 4.96 -14.18 -0.85
C PRO A 31 5.72 -14.12 -2.17
N ASP A 32 5.34 -13.22 -3.07
CA ASP A 32 5.93 -13.07 -4.40
C ASP A 32 5.86 -11.62 -4.88
N LEU A 33 6.60 -11.34 -5.95
CA LEU A 33 6.75 -9.99 -6.50
C LEU A 33 5.44 -9.42 -7.05
N ASP A 34 4.59 -10.24 -7.65
CA ASP A 34 3.32 -9.78 -8.23
C ASP A 34 2.34 -9.39 -7.12
N ALA A 35 2.23 -10.21 -6.08
CA ALA A 35 1.47 -9.88 -4.88
C ALA A 35 2.02 -8.61 -4.18
N SER A 36 3.35 -8.48 -4.08
CA SER A 36 3.99 -7.27 -3.53
C SER A 36 3.62 -6.01 -4.34
N CYS A 37 3.73 -6.09 -5.66
CA CYS A 37 3.41 -4.99 -6.56
C CYS A 37 1.92 -4.64 -6.55
N PHE A 38 1.03 -5.63 -6.40
CA PHE A 38 -0.40 -5.40 -6.22
C PHE A 38 -0.66 -4.52 -5.00
N PHE A 39 -0.11 -4.90 -3.83
CA PHE A 39 -0.27 -4.12 -2.60
C PHE A 39 0.42 -2.74 -2.68
N LEU A 40 1.59 -2.65 -3.29
CA LEU A 40 2.27 -1.36 -3.50
C LEU A 40 1.43 -0.39 -4.34
N THR A 41 0.74 -0.91 -5.35
CA THR A 41 -0.13 -0.11 -6.21
C THR A 41 -1.30 0.44 -5.40
N GLN A 42 -1.92 -0.36 -4.54
CA GLN A 42 -2.97 0.10 -3.63
C GLN A 42 -2.44 1.17 -2.66
N ALA A 43 -1.29 0.94 -2.02
CA ALA A 43 -0.66 1.92 -1.14
C ALA A 43 -0.40 3.26 -1.86
N TYR A 44 0.10 3.19 -3.10
CA TYR A 44 0.42 4.36 -3.90
C TYR A 44 -0.82 5.16 -4.31
N ILE A 45 -1.91 4.50 -4.71
CA ILE A 45 -3.18 5.16 -5.04
C ILE A 45 -3.71 5.93 -3.83
N PHE A 46 -3.80 5.29 -2.65
CA PHE A 46 -4.24 5.97 -1.45
C PHE A 46 -3.28 7.09 -1.02
N ALA A 47 -1.98 6.94 -1.27
CA ALA A 47 -1.01 7.99 -0.98
C ALA A 47 -1.24 9.23 -1.86
N LEU A 48 -1.50 9.03 -3.16
CA LEU A 48 -1.82 10.11 -4.10
C LEU A 48 -3.09 10.86 -3.70
N GLU A 49 -4.17 10.14 -3.41
CA GLU A 49 -5.46 10.72 -3.01
C GLU A 49 -5.35 11.61 -1.76
N GLN A 50 -4.44 11.26 -0.85
CA GLN A 50 -4.28 11.92 0.44
C GLN A 50 -3.13 12.94 0.45
N ALA A 51 -2.45 13.15 -0.68
CA ALA A 51 -1.19 13.90 -0.76
C ALA A 51 -0.18 13.45 0.33
N HIS A 52 -0.09 12.14 0.53
CA HIS A 52 0.71 11.54 1.61
C HIS A 52 2.20 11.62 1.31
N GLU A 53 3.04 11.83 2.34
CA GLU A 53 4.50 11.95 2.19
C GLU A 53 5.16 10.69 1.58
N ALA A 54 4.56 9.52 1.83
CA ALA A 54 5.01 8.25 1.30
C ALA A 54 4.88 8.11 -0.23
N THR A 55 4.18 9.02 -0.92
CA THR A 55 3.93 8.95 -2.37
C THR A 55 5.22 8.78 -3.17
N GLY A 56 6.26 9.58 -2.88
CA GLY A 56 7.54 9.48 -3.60
C GLY A 56 8.24 8.14 -3.36
N ALA A 57 8.30 7.68 -2.11
CA ALA A 57 8.92 6.40 -1.77
C ALA A 57 8.19 5.21 -2.40
N LEU A 58 6.85 5.25 -2.47
CA LEU A 58 6.04 4.21 -3.10
C LEU A 58 6.19 4.22 -4.62
N HIS A 59 6.27 5.40 -5.24
CA HIS A 59 6.56 5.55 -6.67
C HIS A 59 7.90 4.90 -7.03
N ASP A 60 8.98 5.22 -6.30
CA ASP A 60 10.31 4.67 -6.58
C ASP A 60 10.34 3.15 -6.47
N ARG A 61 9.60 2.58 -5.51
CA ARG A 61 9.46 1.13 -5.36
C ARG A 61 8.79 0.50 -6.57
N LEU A 62 7.67 1.07 -7.04
CA LEU A 62 6.95 0.58 -8.22
C LEU A 62 7.80 0.70 -9.50
N GLN A 63 8.51 1.81 -9.67
CA GLN A 63 9.39 2.02 -10.82
C GLN A 63 10.53 0.99 -10.87
N ARG A 64 11.13 0.64 -9.72
CA ARG A 64 12.16 -0.42 -9.65
C ARG A 64 11.67 -1.79 -10.11
N HIS A 65 10.37 -2.04 -10.02
CA HIS A 65 9.75 -3.29 -10.48
C HIS A 65 9.12 -3.16 -11.88
N GLY A 66 9.33 -2.05 -12.58
CA GLY A 66 8.78 -1.80 -13.92
C GLY A 66 7.26 -1.75 -13.96
N ARG A 67 6.63 -1.32 -12.85
CA ARG A 67 5.16 -1.19 -12.74
C ARG A 67 4.67 0.23 -13.03
N LEU A 68 5.59 1.16 -13.27
CA LEU A 68 5.41 2.55 -13.70
C LEU A 68 6.52 2.89 -14.70
#